data_AF-B5TLY1-F1
#
_entry.id   AF-B5TLY1-F1
#
_cell.length_a   1.000
_cell.length_b   1.000
_cell.length_c   1.000
_cell.angle_alpha   90.00
_cell.angle_beta   90.00
_cell.angle_gamma   90.00
#
_symmetry.space_group_name_H-M   'P 1'
#
loop_
_entity.id
_entity.type
_entity.pdbx_description
1 polymer ?
#
loop_
_entity_poly.entity_id
_entity_poly.type
_entity_poly.pdbx_seq_one_letter_code
_entity_poly.pdbx_strand_id
1 'polypeptide(L)'
;EYPEEFIQTGVSAIDGMNTLVRGQKLPIFSASGLPHNDLALQIARQATVPEEIEEGDDEDGSEFAVVFCAMGITAEESNEFLADFERTGALERSVVFSNLADDPAVERQITPRLALTTAEYLAFEKDYHVLVILTDMTNYCEALREIGAAREEVPGRRGY
;
A
#
# COMPACT_ATOMS: atom_id res chain seq x y z
N GLU A 1 -10.84 -15.21 14.43
CA GLU A 1 -12.15 -15.27 13.75
C GLU A 1 -12.00 -15.01 12.26
N TYR A 2 -13.09 -15.14 11.49
CA TYR A 2 -13.17 -14.51 10.17
C TYR A 2 -13.25 -13.00 10.34
N PRO A 3 -12.63 -12.21 9.44
CA PRO A 3 -12.75 -10.77 9.48
C PRO A 3 -14.17 -10.33 9.07
N GLU A 4 -14.82 -9.52 9.89
CA GLU A 4 -16.22 -9.09 9.69
C GLU A 4 -16.37 -7.56 9.52
N GLU A 5 -15.40 -6.78 10.01
CA GLU A 5 -15.44 -5.32 9.98
C GLU A 5 -14.88 -4.75 8.69
N PHE A 6 -15.52 -3.71 8.17
CA PHE A 6 -15.12 -3.06 6.93
C PHE A 6 -14.17 -1.88 7.16
N ILE A 7 -13.40 -1.56 6.13
CA ILE A 7 -12.61 -0.34 6.02
C ILE A 7 -13.30 0.54 4.99
N GLN A 8 -13.60 1.78 5.37
CA GLN A 8 -14.17 2.75 4.45
C GLN A 8 -13.03 3.41 3.67
N THR A 9 -13.00 3.24 2.34
CA THR A 9 -11.92 3.75 1.49
C THR A 9 -12.21 5.14 0.93
N GLY A 10 -13.46 5.63 1.04
CA GLY A 10 -13.90 6.92 0.47
C GLY A 10 -14.26 6.86 -1.02
N VAL A 11 -14.24 5.66 -1.62
CA VAL A 11 -14.52 5.46 -3.04
C VAL A 11 -15.82 4.68 -3.14
N SER A 12 -16.91 5.33 -3.56
CA SER A 12 -18.26 4.73 -3.52
C SER A 12 -18.37 3.41 -4.28
N ALA A 13 -17.62 3.24 -5.37
CA ALA A 13 -17.60 1.99 -6.14
C ALA A 13 -16.94 0.82 -5.38
N ILE A 14 -15.97 1.11 -4.52
CA ILE A 14 -15.33 0.13 -3.63
C ILE A 14 -16.24 -0.06 -2.41
N ASP A 15 -16.53 1.01 -1.67
CA ASP A 15 -17.29 0.95 -0.42
C ASP A 15 -18.70 0.35 -0.59
N GLY A 16 -19.40 0.67 -1.68
CA GLY A 16 -20.79 0.24 -1.89
C GLY A 16 -20.97 -1.12 -2.54
N MET A 17 -20.01 -1.58 -3.36
CA MET A 17 -20.17 -2.80 -4.18
C MET A 17 -19.10 -3.85 -3.95
N ASN A 18 -17.90 -3.45 -3.52
CA ASN A 18 -16.74 -4.33 -3.33
C ASN A 18 -15.99 -3.94 -2.05
N THR A 19 -16.73 -3.85 -0.94
CA THR A 19 -16.24 -3.30 0.32
C THR A 19 -15.00 -4.06 0.80
N LEU A 20 -13.98 -3.32 1.21
CA LEU A 20 -12.77 -3.88 1.79
C LEU A 20 -13.03 -4.28 3.24
N VAL A 21 -12.73 -5.52 3.61
CA VAL A 21 -12.84 -6.03 4.98
C VAL A 21 -11.45 -6.04 5.65
N ARG A 22 -11.38 -5.83 6.97
CA ARG A 22 -10.13 -5.87 7.74
C ARG A 22 -9.39 -7.20 7.49
N GLY A 23 -8.09 -7.15 7.23
CA GLY A 23 -7.29 -8.35 6.91
C GLY A 23 -7.54 -8.97 5.52
N GLN A 24 -8.47 -8.43 4.72
CA GLN A 24 -8.67 -8.84 3.34
C GLN A 24 -7.53 -8.34 2.44
N LYS A 25 -7.25 -9.11 1.38
CA LYS A 25 -6.29 -8.75 0.33
C LYS A 25 -7.07 -8.46 -0.94
N LEU A 26 -7.19 -7.18 -1.31
CA LEU A 26 -7.93 -6.74 -2.49
C LEU A 26 -6.98 -6.05 -3.49
N PRO A 27 -6.65 -6.71 -4.62
CA PRO A 27 -5.80 -6.07 -5.63
C PRO A 27 -6.61 -5.10 -6.50
N ILE A 28 -5.97 -4.01 -6.92
CA ILE A 28 -6.49 -3.11 -7.95
C ILE A 28 -5.79 -3.43 -9.26
N PHE A 29 -6.56 -3.86 -10.26
CA PHE A 29 -6.03 -4.11 -11.60
C PHE A 29 -6.21 -2.89 -12.48
N SER A 30 -5.10 -2.44 -13.07
CA SER A 30 -5.03 -1.29 -13.95
C SER A 30 -4.18 -1.60 -15.18
N ALA A 31 -4.04 -0.61 -16.05
CA ALA A 31 -3.17 -0.63 -17.22
C ALA A 31 -2.22 0.57 -17.19
N SER A 32 -1.09 0.46 -17.89
CA SER A 32 -0.14 1.55 -18.03
C SER A 32 -0.81 2.80 -18.62
N GLY A 33 -0.51 3.96 -18.04
CA GLY A 33 -1.10 5.25 -18.42
C GLY A 33 -2.47 5.57 -17.80
N LEU A 34 -3.10 4.64 -17.06
CA LEU A 34 -4.30 4.93 -16.29
C LEU A 34 -3.95 5.53 -14.91
N PRO A 35 -4.84 6.32 -14.29
CA PRO A 35 -4.57 7.01 -13.01
C PRO A 35 -4.72 6.11 -11.78
N HIS A 36 -4.03 4.96 -11.76
CA HIS A 36 -4.09 4.03 -10.63
C HIS A 36 -3.31 4.52 -9.41
N ASN A 37 -2.26 5.31 -9.65
CA ASN A 37 -1.50 5.99 -8.60
C ASN A 37 -2.37 7.01 -7.86
N ASP A 38 -3.15 7.81 -8.59
CA ASP A 38 -4.09 8.77 -8.01
C ASP A 38 -5.17 8.09 -7.16
N LEU A 39 -5.67 6.94 -7.62
CA LEU A 39 -6.64 6.14 -6.88
C LEU A 39 -6.01 5.57 -5.59
N ALA A 40 -4.79 5.04 -5.67
CA ALA A 40 -4.07 4.51 -4.51
C ALA A 40 -3.84 5.61 -3.45
N LEU A 41 -3.44 6.81 -3.89
CA LEU A 41 -3.34 7.98 -3.02
C LEU A 41 -4.66 8.41 -2.42
N GLN A 42 -5.73 8.43 -3.23
CA GLN A 42 -7.06 8.79 -2.74
C GLN A 42 -7.48 7.84 -1.61
N ILE A 43 -7.30 6.54 -1.80
CA ILE A 43 -7.59 5.53 -0.79
C ILE A 43 -6.69 5.75 0.44
N ALA A 44 -5.39 5.96 0.27
CA ALA A 44 -4.46 6.21 1.39
C ALA A 44 -4.89 7.41 2.26
N ARG A 45 -5.43 8.47 1.66
CA ARG A 45 -5.88 9.67 2.36
C ARG A 45 -7.24 9.51 3.03
N GLN A 46 -8.18 8.88 2.33
CA GLN A 46 -9.58 8.81 2.73
C GLN A 46 -9.91 7.58 3.58
N ALA A 47 -9.01 6.59 3.62
CA ALA A 47 -9.22 5.41 4.43
C ALA A 47 -9.38 5.76 5.92
N THR A 48 -10.43 5.19 6.51
CA THR A 48 -10.75 5.31 7.93
C THR A 48 -11.51 4.06 8.36
N VAL A 49 -11.48 3.82 9.67
CA VAL A 49 -12.26 2.75 10.29
C VAL A 49 -13.54 3.33 10.91
N PRO A 50 -14.70 2.63 10.83
CA PRO A 50 -15.97 3.17 11.32
C PRO A 50 -15.97 3.53 12.81
N GLU A 51 -15.18 2.82 13.63
CA GLU A 51 -15.04 3.08 15.07
C GLU A 51 -14.49 4.49 15.36
N GLU A 52 -13.57 5.00 14.52
CA GLU A 52 -13.10 6.41 14.61
C GLU A 52 -14.22 7.43 14.31
N ILE A 53 -15.24 7.06 13.52
CA ILE A 53 -16.32 7.95 13.11
C ILE A 53 -17.41 8.04 14.19
N GLU A 54 -17.65 6.96 14.93
CA GLU A 54 -18.69 6.91 15.97
C GLU A 54 -18.20 7.41 17.34
N GLU A 55 -16.92 7.27 17.66
CA GLU A 55 -16.40 7.56 19.02
C GLU A 55 -15.90 8.99 19.25
N GLY A 56 -15.68 9.80 18.20
CA GLY A 56 -15.42 11.24 18.29
C GLY A 56 -14.40 11.67 19.36
N ASP A 57 -13.12 11.81 18.99
CA ASP A 57 -11.99 12.39 19.77
C ASP A 57 -11.76 11.89 21.21
N ASP A 58 -12.60 11.00 21.78
CA ASP A 58 -12.46 10.46 23.13
C ASP A 58 -11.62 9.17 23.13
N GLU A 59 -10.29 9.37 23.15
CA GLU A 59 -9.14 8.60 23.69
C GLU A 59 -9.09 7.05 23.87
N ASP A 60 -10.10 6.23 23.53
CA ASP A 60 -10.02 4.75 23.64
C ASP A 60 -10.18 4.01 22.29
N GLY A 61 -10.08 4.73 21.17
CA GLY A 61 -10.21 4.19 19.82
C GLY A 61 -8.91 3.59 19.28
N SER A 62 -9.00 2.39 18.69
CA SER A 62 -7.91 1.76 17.93
C SER A 62 -7.26 2.71 16.90
N GLU A 63 -5.94 2.88 16.95
CA GLU A 63 -5.25 3.81 16.04
C GLU A 63 -5.15 3.24 14.61
N PHE A 64 -5.55 4.02 13.60
CA PHE A 64 -5.41 3.65 12.19
C PHE A 64 -4.10 4.15 11.58
N ALA A 65 -3.33 3.25 10.98
CA ALA A 65 -2.07 3.55 10.30
C ALA A 65 -2.09 3.10 8.84
N VAL A 66 -1.47 3.90 7.97
CA VAL A 66 -1.32 3.58 6.54
C VAL A 66 0.14 3.27 6.24
N VAL A 67 0.41 2.07 5.73
CA VAL A 67 1.75 1.71 5.23
C VAL A 67 1.73 1.75 3.71
N PHE A 68 2.35 2.77 3.14
CA PHE A 68 2.44 2.96 1.70
C PHE A 68 3.79 2.47 1.19
N CYS A 69 3.79 1.60 0.19
CA CYS A 69 4.99 1.04 -0.41
C CYS A 69 4.97 1.27 -1.92
N ALA A 70 5.85 2.14 -2.39
CA ALA A 70 6.09 2.43 -3.79
C ALA A 70 7.37 1.73 -4.30
N MET A 71 7.29 1.08 -5.46
CA MET A 71 8.32 0.24 -6.05
C MET A 71 8.51 0.59 -7.52
N GLY A 72 9.71 1.05 -7.88
CA GLY A 72 10.05 1.43 -9.25
C GLY A 72 9.27 2.63 -9.76
N ILE A 73 8.85 3.53 -8.88
CA ILE A 73 8.15 4.76 -9.28
C ILE A 73 9.15 5.81 -9.78
N THR A 74 8.69 6.73 -10.60
CA THR A 74 9.53 7.85 -11.03
C THR A 74 9.75 8.85 -9.88
N ALA A 75 10.84 9.61 -9.95
CA ALA A 75 11.12 10.66 -8.95
C ALA A 75 10.03 11.74 -8.92
N GLU A 76 9.39 12.02 -10.06
CA GLU A 76 8.26 12.94 -10.16
C GLU A 76 7.07 12.42 -9.36
N GLU A 77 6.63 11.18 -9.62
CA GLU A 77 5.55 10.53 -8.87
C GLU A 77 5.86 10.47 -7.37
N SER A 78 7.10 10.14 -6.99
CA SER A 78 7.49 10.09 -5.58
C SER A 78 7.36 11.46 -4.90
N ASN A 79 7.75 12.54 -5.58
CA ASN A 79 7.65 13.89 -5.03
C ASN A 79 6.19 14.35 -4.93
N GLU A 80 5.37 14.04 -5.93
CA GLU A 80 3.93 14.32 -5.90
C GLU A 80 3.24 13.57 -4.75
N PHE A 81 3.62 12.31 -4.53
CA PHE A 81 3.12 11.53 -3.40
C PHE A 81 3.45 12.18 -2.07
N LEU A 82 4.73 12.49 -1.80
CA LEU A 82 5.12 13.10 -0.53
C LEU A 82 4.41 14.45 -0.31
N ALA A 83 4.34 15.30 -1.34
CA ALA A 83 3.67 16.59 -1.25
C ALA A 83 2.17 16.44 -0.93
N ASP A 84 1.51 15.42 -1.47
CA ASP A 84 0.11 15.12 -1.19
C ASP A 84 -0.13 14.61 0.24
N PHE A 85 0.77 13.78 0.76
CA PHE A 85 0.72 13.30 2.15
C PHE A 85 0.94 14.45 3.14
N GLU A 86 1.91 15.34 2.87
CA GLU A 86 2.17 16.52 3.69
C GLU A 86 0.99 17.49 3.69
N ARG A 87 0.43 17.79 2.51
CA ARG A 87 -0.68 18.73 2.36
C ARG A 87 -1.93 18.31 3.11
N THR A 88 -2.16 16.99 3.24
CA THR A 88 -3.36 16.45 3.87
C THR A 88 -3.20 16.13 5.35
N GLY A 89 -2.00 16.28 5.92
CA GLY A 89 -1.68 15.85 7.29
C GLY A 89 -1.68 14.33 7.47
N ALA A 90 -1.98 13.56 6.42
CA ALA A 90 -2.01 12.10 6.46
C ALA A 90 -0.62 11.50 6.74
N LEU A 91 0.46 12.27 6.57
CA LEU A 91 1.82 11.85 6.85
C LEU A 91 2.02 11.45 8.33
N GLU A 92 1.32 12.09 9.27
CA GLU A 92 1.50 11.81 10.71
C GLU A 92 1.10 10.37 11.08
N ARG A 93 0.15 9.79 10.35
CA ARG A 93 -0.34 8.41 10.53
C ARG A 93 0.13 7.44 9.44
N SER A 94 1.11 7.83 8.64
CA SER A 94 1.56 7.04 7.49
C SER A 94 3.05 6.73 7.52
N VAL A 95 3.40 5.49 7.19
CA VAL A 95 4.78 5.07 6.93
C VAL A 95 4.94 4.87 5.44
N VAL A 96 5.86 5.60 4.81
CA VAL A 96 6.11 5.55 3.37
C VAL A 96 7.45 4.86 3.09
N PHE A 97 7.40 3.77 2.34
CA PHE A 97 8.55 3.12 1.73
C PHE A 97 8.55 3.47 0.24
N SER A 98 9.60 4.14 -0.24
CA SER A 98 9.75 4.48 -1.66
C SER A 98 11.02 3.87 -2.21
N ASN A 99 10.89 3.19 -3.35
CA ASN A 99 11.99 2.74 -4.20
C ASN A 99 11.77 3.32 -5.59
N LEU A 100 12.74 4.10 -6.07
CA LEU A 100 12.68 4.77 -7.36
C LEU A 100 13.01 3.81 -8.50
N ALA A 101 12.70 4.24 -9.73
CA ALA A 101 12.97 3.47 -10.94
C ALA A 101 14.47 3.25 -11.18
N ASP A 102 15.32 4.21 -10.79
CA ASP A 102 16.77 4.17 -10.89
C ASP A 102 17.47 3.45 -9.73
N ASP A 103 16.73 3.14 -8.66
CA ASP A 103 17.25 2.35 -7.54
C ASP A 103 17.48 0.88 -7.92
N PRO A 104 18.38 0.15 -7.22
CA PRO A 104 18.70 -1.24 -7.51
C PRO A 104 17.48 -2.17 -7.45
N ALA A 105 17.39 -3.10 -8.41
CA ALA A 105 16.33 -4.11 -8.48
C ALA A 105 16.25 -5.00 -7.22
N VAL A 106 17.37 -5.20 -6.51
CA VAL A 106 17.41 -5.97 -5.26
C VAL A 106 16.65 -5.27 -4.15
N GLU A 107 16.80 -3.94 -4.04
CA GLU A 107 16.07 -3.14 -3.05
C GLU A 107 14.58 -3.23 -3.31
N ARG A 108 14.17 -3.10 -4.58
CA ARG A 108 12.78 -3.24 -5.01
C ARG A 108 12.11 -4.55 -4.57
N GLN A 109 12.87 -5.64 -4.50
CA GLN A 109 12.33 -6.90 -3.97
C GLN A 109 12.17 -6.88 -2.45
N ILE A 110 13.05 -6.18 -1.73
CA ILE A 110 13.10 -6.15 -0.28
C ILE A 110 12.10 -5.12 0.28
N THR A 111 11.88 -3.99 -0.41
CA THR A 111 10.96 -2.92 0.00
C THR A 111 9.58 -3.41 0.46
N PRO A 112 8.83 -4.25 -0.29
CA PRO A 112 7.52 -4.71 0.17
C PRO A 112 7.62 -5.63 1.40
N ARG A 113 8.74 -6.33 1.60
CA ARG A 113 8.96 -7.15 2.79
C ARG A 113 9.14 -6.25 4.02
N LEU A 114 9.92 -5.17 3.89
CA LEU A 114 10.09 -4.18 4.96
C LEU A 114 8.76 -3.50 5.31
N ALA A 115 7.98 -3.12 4.30
CA ALA A 115 6.66 -2.54 4.50
C ALA A 115 5.71 -3.51 5.23
N LEU A 116 5.65 -4.77 4.80
CA LEU A 116 4.82 -5.78 5.44
C LEU A 116 5.28 -6.11 6.86
N THR A 117 6.58 -6.23 7.13
CA THR A 117 7.10 -6.45 8.48
C THR A 117 6.77 -5.26 9.41
N THR A 118 6.85 -4.03 8.88
CA THR A 118 6.43 -2.85 9.63
C THR A 118 4.93 -2.88 9.93
N ALA A 119 4.12 -3.28 8.95
CA ALA A 119 2.68 -3.44 9.13
C ALA A 119 2.32 -4.54 10.14
N GLU A 120 3.03 -5.67 10.11
CA GLU A 120 2.86 -6.75 11.09
C GLU A 120 3.19 -6.28 12.51
N TYR A 121 4.28 -5.53 12.68
CA TYR A 121 4.66 -4.95 13.97
C TYR A 121 3.58 -4.00 14.50
N LEU A 122 3.11 -3.07 13.67
CA LEU A 122 2.06 -2.12 14.05
C LEU A 122 0.74 -2.85 14.37
N ALA A 123 0.37 -3.84 13.57
CA ALA A 123 -0.90 -4.55 13.76
C ALA A 123 -0.90 -5.49 14.98
N PHE A 124 0.17 -6.29 15.17
CA PHE A 124 0.17 -7.36 16.17
C PHE A 124 0.87 -7.00 17.48
N GLU A 125 1.82 -6.06 17.48
CA GLU A 125 2.53 -5.65 18.71
C GLU A 125 2.04 -4.32 19.28
N LYS A 126 1.36 -3.51 18.46
CA LYS A 126 0.87 -2.19 18.84
C LYS A 126 -0.65 -2.04 18.74
N ASP A 127 -1.34 -3.08 18.30
CA ASP A 127 -2.81 -3.12 18.16
C ASP A 127 -3.39 -2.05 17.22
N TYR A 128 -2.60 -1.60 16.22
CA TYR A 128 -3.07 -0.64 15.20
C TYR A 128 -3.90 -1.35 14.13
N HIS A 129 -4.88 -0.64 13.57
CA HIS A 129 -5.48 -1.03 12.30
C HIS A 129 -4.63 -0.54 11.15
N VAL A 130 -4.05 -1.48 10.39
CA VAL A 130 -3.10 -1.15 9.35
C VAL A 130 -3.67 -1.39 7.96
N LEU A 131 -3.64 -0.35 7.12
CA LEU A 131 -3.86 -0.47 5.68
C LEU A 131 -2.53 -0.47 4.95
N VAL A 132 -2.21 -1.57 4.27
CA VAL A 132 -1.00 -1.68 3.44
C VAL A 132 -1.33 -1.49 1.98
N ILE A 133 -0.67 -0.54 1.32
CA ILE A 133 -0.80 -0.26 -0.11
C ILE A 133 0.53 -0.56 -0.78
N LEU A 134 0.54 -1.49 -1.74
CA LEU A 134 1.72 -1.86 -2.53
C LEU A 134 1.52 -1.43 -3.99
N THR A 135 2.38 -0.57 -4.50
CA THR A 135 2.40 -0.14 -5.90
C THR A 135 3.85 -0.03 -6.41
N ASP A 136 4.26 -0.38 -7.63
CA ASP A 136 3.56 -1.23 -8.58
C ASP A 136 4.13 -2.68 -8.47
N MET A 137 3.22 -3.66 -8.36
CA MET A 137 3.58 -5.08 -8.36
C MET A 137 4.15 -5.55 -9.70
N THR A 138 3.88 -4.85 -10.79
CA THR A 138 4.49 -5.10 -12.11
C THR A 138 6.00 -4.89 -12.02
N ASN A 139 6.45 -3.74 -11.47
CA ASN A 139 7.86 -3.43 -11.28
C ASN A 139 8.55 -4.43 -10.33
N TYR A 140 7.82 -4.89 -9.31
CA TYR A 140 8.30 -5.97 -8.44
C TYR A 140 8.57 -7.27 -9.22
N CYS A 141 7.63 -7.68 -10.08
CA CYS A 141 7.78 -8.90 -10.87
C CYS A 141 8.91 -8.76 -11.90
N GLU A 142 9.07 -7.59 -12.52
CA GLU A 142 10.17 -7.34 -13.45
C GLU A 142 11.53 -7.44 -12.77
N ALA A 143 11.66 -6.89 -11.56
CA ALA A 143 12.86 -7.05 -10.73
C ALA A 143 13.07 -8.52 -10.29
N LEU A 144 11.99 -9.28 -10.07
CA LEU A 144 12.06 -10.72 -9.80
C LEU A 144 12.66 -11.48 -10.99
N ARG A 145 12.16 -11.20 -12.19
CA ARG A 145 12.67 -11.78 -13.43
C ARG A 145 14.12 -11.41 -13.68
N GLU A 146 14.50 -10.15 -13.51
CA GLU A 146 15.87 -9.68 -13.75
C GLU A 146 16.87 -10.43 -12.86
N ILE A 147 16.54 -10.58 -11.59
CA ILE A 147 17.39 -11.27 -10.62
C ILE A 147 17.45 -12.77 -10.90
N GLY A 148 16.34 -13.41 -11.27
CA GLY A 148 16.33 -14.82 -11.69
C GLY A 148 17.17 -15.06 -12.95
N ALA A 149 17.06 -14.17 -13.95
CA ALA A 149 17.86 -14.23 -15.16
C ALA A 149 19.36 -14.05 -14.89
N ALA A 150 19.73 -13.12 -14.00
CA ALA A 150 21.12 -12.91 -13.57
C ALA A 150 21.70 -14.12 -12.81
N ARG A 151 20.83 -14.95 -12.19
CA ARG A 151 21.19 -16.20 -11.52
C ARG A 151 21.14 -17.43 -12.44
N GLU A 152 20.84 -17.24 -13.72
CA GLU A 152 20.68 -18.32 -14.71
C GLU A 152 19.60 -19.34 -14.32
N GLU A 153 18.55 -18.89 -13.60
CA GLU A 153 17.40 -19.73 -13.28
C GLU A 153 16.58 -20.00 -14.55
N VAL A 154 16.08 -21.25 -14.70
CA VAL A 154 15.28 -21.63 -15.88
C VAL A 154 13.94 -20.88 -15.81
N PRO A 155 13.61 -20.03 -16.80
CA PRO A 155 12.40 -19.23 -16.75
C PRO A 155 11.14 -20.07 -16.90
N GLY A 156 10.08 -19.68 -16.20
CA GLY A 156 8.76 -20.27 -16.32
C GLY A 156 7.93 -19.65 -17.45
N ARG A 157 6.61 -19.63 -17.23
CA ARG A 157 5.66 -19.13 -18.23
C ARG A 157 5.83 -17.61 -18.42
N ARG A 158 5.94 -17.16 -19.68
CA ARG A 158 6.19 -15.75 -20.05
C ARG A 158 7.51 -15.17 -19.55
N GLY A 159 8.47 -16.02 -19.15
CA GLY A 159 9.79 -15.56 -18.75
C GLY A 159 9.87 -15.03 -17.32
N TYR A 160 8.91 -15.36 -16.47
CA TYR A 160 8.94 -15.13 -15.01
C TYR A 160 9.11 -16.45 -14.27
#